data_AF-A0A964G3B9-F1
#
_entry.id   AF-A0A964G3B9-F1
#
_cell.length_a   1.000
_cell.length_b   1.000
_cell.length_c   1.000
_cell.angle_alpha   90.00
_cell.angle_beta   90.00
_cell.angle_gamma   90.00
#
_symmetry.space_group_name_H-M   'P 1'
#
loop_
_entity.id
_entity.type
_entity.pdbx_description
1 polymer ?
#
loop_
_entity_poly.entity_id
_entity_poly.type
_entity_poly.pdbx_seq_one_letter_code
_entity_poly.pdbx_strand_id
1 'polypeptide(L)'
;MASYRDWNRALVSYFTSGVPRGTKLYLSVDDDVLDRIGREFGREAVADNSRDDFLIAVRKKVIVDRQVNLGNLRGCDSDGLPKSIAFLSATVLAAYQMAEEEKISELNYFRRLQEIFGLSDARRPPGMESGSAAEEPLWKEWNLWLRQQGFLPSADRGRGGPTTYINYPISQSLLRHADKDRLLDLFNEKQWTSQWDAQTLFTHVRRETPRLCQHLKELLTDNRQRYEAVAEAIYEVYEQWQNEGKPVTLKQGVRTWSRHLFAGLYRTEDLFFGQVDYYLYPKQLKGRQLESVQVQYRNNVQQLRKERPGWYFPLDYPINVNELDRGARYQITCHTDLDSLILPDRDFWILIPDPDNPDSGAYASWGTPSLGTPFILLCKQELLSDIQRLQDEQLLKWNAEPQPVFENSSWIEIHLCMVISQAWEGVFIKNQELKDALQPSVRLSISFSGGLRVPQLGAWLEGHSPQVTVFGFHPTVDLQVTRLSDDSKILEKLQQSTNIPILVNFPSTGDYLVKATCGGESSERFVRIVDWSCLSIEEPSSRELMPIGSRHNICGSVIQ
;
A
#
# COMPACT_ATOMS: atom_id res chain seq x y z
N MET A 1 13.73 28.76 -7.41
CA MET A 1 12.31 28.37 -7.31
C MET A 1 11.98 27.28 -8.31
N ALA A 2 11.32 26.20 -7.92
CA ALA A 2 11.05 25.07 -8.82
C ALA A 2 9.83 25.41 -9.67
N SER A 3 9.79 24.92 -10.91
CA SER A 3 8.66 25.21 -11.78
C SER A 3 7.45 24.34 -11.40
N TYR A 4 6.27 24.72 -11.89
CA TYR A 4 5.07 23.88 -11.77
C TYR A 4 5.29 22.46 -12.31
N ARG A 5 6.01 22.35 -13.43
CA ARG A 5 6.32 21.04 -14.06
C ARG A 5 7.23 20.20 -13.18
N ASP A 6 8.19 20.82 -12.50
CA ASP A 6 9.10 20.12 -11.59
C ASP A 6 8.34 19.55 -10.40
N TRP A 7 7.51 20.37 -9.75
CA TRP A 7 6.63 19.93 -8.68
C TRP A 7 5.64 18.84 -9.14
N ASN A 8 5.01 19.01 -10.30
CA ASN A 8 4.06 18.04 -10.84
C ASN A 8 4.70 16.66 -11.04
N ARG A 9 5.88 16.62 -11.66
CA ARG A 9 6.65 15.39 -11.90
C ARG A 9 7.14 14.76 -10.60
N ALA A 10 7.65 15.57 -9.68
CA ALA A 10 8.15 15.07 -8.40
C ALA A 10 7.02 14.49 -7.53
N LEU A 11 5.84 15.12 -7.53
CA LEU A 11 4.65 14.57 -6.88
C LEU A 11 4.23 13.22 -7.48
N VAL A 12 4.15 13.11 -8.81
CA VAL A 12 3.84 11.83 -9.46
C VAL A 12 4.86 10.76 -9.08
N SER A 13 6.15 11.08 -9.16
CA SER A 13 7.23 10.17 -8.78
C SER A 13 7.12 9.72 -7.33
N TYR A 14 6.90 10.65 -6.39
CA TYR A 14 6.79 10.37 -4.95
C TYR A 14 5.66 9.38 -4.64
N PHE A 15 4.48 9.55 -5.25
CA PHE A 15 3.34 8.70 -4.95
C PHE A 15 3.33 7.35 -5.67
N THR A 16 4.12 7.17 -6.74
CA THR A 16 4.13 5.94 -7.54
C THR A 16 5.40 5.12 -7.43
N SER A 17 6.53 5.75 -7.07
CA SER A 17 7.82 5.06 -6.94
C SER A 17 7.84 4.10 -5.75
N GLY A 18 8.26 2.86 -5.99
CA GLY A 18 8.39 1.84 -4.94
C GLY A 18 7.05 1.32 -4.42
N VAL A 19 5.94 1.57 -5.12
CA VAL A 19 4.62 1.09 -4.73
C VAL A 19 4.25 -0.16 -5.55
N PRO A 20 3.80 -1.26 -4.91
CA PRO A 20 3.33 -2.45 -5.62
C PRO A 20 2.17 -2.19 -6.59
N ARG A 21 2.07 -3.02 -7.64
CA ARG A 21 0.92 -3.01 -8.56
C ARG A 21 -0.34 -3.43 -7.80
N GLY A 22 -1.48 -2.79 -8.10
CA GLY A 22 -2.75 -3.04 -7.43
C GLY A 22 -2.91 -2.34 -6.09
N THR A 23 -1.89 -1.63 -5.58
CA THR A 23 -2.04 -0.80 -4.38
C THR A 23 -2.99 0.37 -4.65
N LYS A 24 -3.84 0.65 -3.66
CA LYS A 24 -4.72 1.82 -3.66
C LYS A 24 -3.92 3.08 -3.32
N LEU A 25 -3.82 4.01 -4.26
CA LEU A 25 -3.00 5.21 -4.13
C LEU A 25 -3.80 6.41 -3.65
N TYR A 26 -3.29 7.07 -2.61
CA TYR A 26 -3.80 8.32 -2.05
C TYR A 26 -2.84 9.46 -2.34
N LEU A 27 -3.32 10.54 -2.95
CA LEU A 27 -2.58 11.79 -3.16
C LEU A 27 -2.53 12.61 -1.85
N SER A 28 -2.18 11.98 -0.74
CA SER A 28 -2.17 12.60 0.60
C SER A 28 -0.98 13.53 0.73
N VAL A 29 -1.19 14.80 0.37
CA VAL A 29 -0.18 15.86 0.43
C VAL A 29 -0.38 16.72 1.66
N ASP A 30 0.71 16.92 2.39
CA ASP A 30 0.84 17.81 3.54
C ASP A 30 2.19 18.54 3.49
N ASP A 31 2.46 19.38 4.50
CA ASP A 31 3.69 20.16 4.54
C ASP A 31 4.96 19.28 4.63
N ASP A 32 4.89 18.10 5.27
CA ASP A 32 6.02 17.17 5.41
C ASP A 32 6.37 16.50 4.07
N VAL A 33 5.34 16.11 3.30
CA VAL A 33 5.50 15.58 1.94
C VAL A 33 6.14 16.63 1.04
N LEU A 34 5.67 17.89 1.10
CA LEU A 34 6.23 18.97 0.30
C LEU A 34 7.68 19.26 0.68
N ASP A 35 8.03 19.23 1.97
CA ASP A 35 9.41 19.39 2.42
C ASP A 35 10.32 18.26 1.98
N ARG A 36 9.84 17.01 2.00
CA ARG A 36 10.59 15.85 1.49
C ARG A 36 10.88 15.98 -0.01
N ILE A 37 9.87 16.31 -0.80
CA ILE A 37 10.01 16.51 -2.25
C ILE A 37 10.91 17.72 -2.56
N GLY A 38 10.73 18.83 -1.83
CA GLY A 38 11.48 20.07 -2.05
C GLY A 38 12.99 19.89 -1.96
N ARG A 39 13.46 18.98 -1.10
CA ARG A 39 14.88 18.65 -0.93
C ARG A 39 15.51 17.99 -2.14
N GLU A 40 14.74 17.23 -2.92
CA GLU A 40 15.24 16.58 -4.13
C GLU A 40 15.64 17.60 -5.20
N PHE A 41 15.15 18.84 -5.12
CA PHE A 41 15.56 19.91 -6.02
C PHE A 41 16.97 20.45 -5.74
N GLY A 42 17.72 19.86 -4.80
CA GLY A 42 19.16 20.08 -4.61
C GLY A 42 19.53 21.49 -4.19
N ARG A 43 18.60 22.23 -3.57
CA ARG A 43 18.85 23.58 -3.10
C ARG A 43 19.45 23.52 -1.70
N GLU A 44 20.61 24.14 -1.54
CA GLU A 44 21.14 24.45 -0.21
C GLU A 44 20.03 25.11 0.61
N ALA A 45 19.94 24.75 1.89
CA ALA A 45 18.92 25.15 2.85
C ALA A 45 18.95 26.66 3.14
N VAL A 46 18.77 27.49 2.11
CA VAL A 46 18.30 28.86 2.25
C VAL A 46 16.85 28.73 2.67
N ALA A 47 16.44 29.54 3.64
CA ALA A 47 15.20 29.48 4.41
C ALA A 47 13.87 29.63 3.62
N ASP A 48 13.84 29.25 2.35
CA ASP A 48 12.65 29.18 1.52
C ASP A 48 11.90 27.87 1.84
N ASN A 49 10.82 28.01 2.60
CA ASN A 49 9.85 26.96 2.92
C ASN A 49 9.39 26.23 1.63
N SER A 50 9.61 24.91 1.53
CA SER A 50 9.28 24.13 0.31
C SER A 50 7.81 24.25 -0.06
N ARG A 51 6.95 24.36 0.96
CA ARG A 51 5.53 24.67 0.82
C ARG A 51 5.31 25.98 0.06
N ASP A 52 6.03 27.03 0.40
CA ASP A 52 5.85 28.34 -0.24
C ASP A 52 6.38 28.32 -1.68
N ASP A 53 7.49 27.63 -1.95
CA ASP A 53 7.96 27.39 -3.34
C ASP A 53 6.91 26.65 -4.17
N PHE A 54 6.32 25.59 -3.62
CA PHE A 54 5.22 24.84 -4.23
C PHE A 54 4.00 25.73 -4.51
N LEU A 55 3.53 26.48 -3.51
CA LEU A 55 2.37 27.36 -3.64
C LEU A 55 2.61 28.46 -4.67
N ILE A 56 3.80 29.05 -4.71
CA ILE A 56 4.15 30.06 -5.73
C ILE A 56 4.16 29.44 -7.13
N ALA A 57 4.71 28.23 -7.29
CA ALA A 57 4.70 27.53 -8.57
C ALA A 57 3.28 27.21 -9.06
N VAL A 58 2.39 26.76 -8.17
CA VAL A 58 0.97 26.52 -8.47
C VAL A 58 0.25 27.81 -8.82
N ARG A 59 0.39 28.87 -8.00
CA ARG A 59 -0.24 30.18 -8.25
C ARG A 59 0.18 30.74 -9.60
N LYS A 60 1.48 30.71 -9.93
CA LYS A 60 2.01 31.20 -11.21
C LYS A 60 1.43 30.47 -12.41
N LYS A 61 1.06 29.20 -12.27
CA LYS A 61 0.49 28.39 -13.36
C LYS A 61 -1.02 28.52 -13.47
N VAL A 62 -1.72 28.61 -12.34
CA VAL A 62 -3.17 28.43 -12.25
C VAL A 62 -3.92 29.75 -12.13
N ILE A 63 -3.29 30.80 -11.58
CA ILE A 63 -3.95 32.09 -11.37
C ILE A 63 -3.60 33.06 -12.51
N VAL A 64 -4.62 33.49 -13.24
CA VAL A 64 -4.54 34.49 -14.32
C VAL A 64 -5.58 35.57 -14.01
N ASP A 65 -5.16 36.84 -13.98
CA ASP A 65 -6.05 37.98 -13.68
C ASP A 65 -6.87 37.82 -12.39
N ARG A 66 -6.25 37.24 -11.36
CA ARG A 66 -6.86 36.90 -10.05
C ARG A 66 -7.99 35.87 -10.12
N GLN A 67 -8.05 35.08 -11.19
CA GLN A 67 -8.99 33.98 -11.37
C GLN A 67 -8.26 32.66 -11.60
N VAL A 68 -8.87 31.57 -11.17
CA VAL A 68 -8.40 30.20 -11.42
C VAL A 68 -8.67 29.85 -12.89
N ASN A 69 -7.62 29.42 -13.60
CA ASN A 69 -7.70 28.96 -14.98
C ASN A 69 -7.15 27.51 -15.08
N LEU A 70 -8.06 26.57 -15.34
CA LEU A 70 -7.74 25.13 -15.45
C LEU A 70 -7.56 24.65 -16.89
N GLY A 71 -7.76 25.52 -17.90
CA GLY A 71 -7.83 25.11 -19.31
C GLY A 71 -6.58 24.39 -19.81
N ASN A 72 -5.41 24.76 -19.27
CA ASN A 72 -4.12 24.19 -19.66
C ASN A 72 -3.65 23.00 -18.80
N LEU A 73 -4.48 22.51 -17.88
CA LEU A 73 -4.13 21.41 -16.97
C LEU A 73 -4.68 20.05 -17.40
N ARG A 74 -5.49 19.99 -18.46
CA ARG A 74 -6.05 18.74 -18.97
C ARG A 74 -5.03 17.94 -19.77
N GLY A 75 -5.17 16.62 -19.68
CA GLY A 75 -4.37 15.63 -20.41
C GLY A 75 -2.96 15.44 -19.85
N CYS A 76 -2.15 14.72 -20.61
CA CYS A 76 -0.77 14.42 -20.25
C CYS A 76 0.24 15.39 -20.89
N ASP A 77 1.39 15.56 -20.27
CA ASP A 77 2.54 16.27 -20.81
C ASP A 77 3.36 15.41 -21.80
N SER A 78 4.52 15.90 -22.22
CA SER A 78 5.41 15.19 -23.16
C SER A 78 5.93 13.86 -22.62
N ASP A 79 5.92 13.69 -21.30
CA ASP A 79 6.49 12.54 -20.61
C ASP A 79 5.37 11.52 -20.27
N GLY A 80 4.15 11.77 -20.75
CA GLY A 80 2.98 10.94 -20.47
C GLY A 80 2.43 11.11 -19.05
N LEU A 81 2.82 12.17 -18.33
CA LEU A 81 2.36 12.44 -16.97
C LEU A 81 1.16 13.39 -16.97
N PRO A 82 0.14 13.21 -16.12
CA PRO A 82 -0.98 14.14 -16.05
C PRO A 82 -0.51 15.54 -15.64
N LYS A 83 -0.96 16.57 -16.36
CA LYS A 83 -0.54 17.97 -16.11
C LYS A 83 -1.15 18.58 -14.86
N SER A 84 -2.11 17.93 -14.23
CA SER A 84 -2.96 18.50 -13.18
C SER A 84 -2.50 18.18 -11.76
N ILE A 85 -1.55 17.28 -11.57
CA ILE A 85 -1.23 16.70 -10.25
C ILE A 85 -0.79 17.76 -9.24
N ALA A 86 0.05 18.71 -9.61
CA ALA A 86 0.42 19.79 -8.70
C ALA A 86 -0.78 20.67 -8.28
N PHE A 87 -1.76 20.86 -9.17
CA PHE A 87 -3.00 21.55 -8.80
C PHE A 87 -3.87 20.68 -7.88
N LEU A 88 -4.05 19.39 -8.20
CA LEU A 88 -4.80 18.45 -7.36
C LEU A 88 -4.17 18.35 -5.97
N SER A 89 -2.84 18.28 -5.86
CA SER A 89 -2.11 18.31 -4.60
C SER A 89 -2.37 19.58 -3.79
N ALA A 90 -2.48 20.76 -4.43
CA ALA A 90 -2.88 21.99 -3.75
C ALA A 90 -4.33 21.91 -3.22
N THR A 91 -5.25 21.27 -3.94
CA THR A 91 -6.60 21.02 -3.44
C THR A 91 -6.62 20.06 -2.25
N VAL A 92 -5.75 19.04 -2.22
CA VAL A 92 -5.61 18.14 -1.06
C VAL A 92 -5.00 18.87 0.13
N LEU A 93 -3.99 19.72 -0.09
CA LEU A 93 -3.40 20.54 0.97
C LEU A 93 -4.44 21.45 1.64
N ALA A 94 -5.42 21.95 0.88
CA ALA A 94 -6.55 22.70 1.46
C ALA A 94 -7.43 21.83 2.36
N ALA A 95 -7.67 20.57 1.98
CA ALA A 95 -8.41 19.60 2.79
C ALA A 95 -7.63 19.22 4.07
N TYR A 96 -6.30 19.08 3.97
CA TYR A 96 -5.41 18.85 5.12
C TYR A 96 -5.50 19.95 6.18
N GLN A 97 -5.63 21.21 5.75
CA GLN A 97 -5.72 22.42 6.60
C GLN A 97 -7.13 22.69 7.17
N MET A 98 -8.11 21.81 6.93
CA MET A 98 -9.44 21.96 7.51
C MET A 98 -9.40 21.76 9.03
N ALA A 99 -9.96 22.72 9.78
CA ALA A 99 -10.00 22.70 11.25
C ALA A 99 -10.92 21.60 11.83
N GLU A 100 -10.65 21.20 13.08
CA GLU A 100 -11.32 20.10 13.81
C GLU A 100 -12.81 20.36 14.10
N GLU A 101 -13.17 21.58 14.53
CA GLU A 101 -14.49 21.88 15.08
C GLU A 101 -15.60 22.02 14.01
N GLU A 102 -15.23 22.10 12.74
CA GLU A 102 -16.19 22.27 11.65
C GLU A 102 -16.47 20.91 11.01
N LYS A 103 -17.73 20.43 11.10
CA LYS A 103 -18.24 19.35 10.22
C LYS A 103 -17.81 19.64 8.78
N ILE A 104 -17.56 18.60 7.98
CA ILE A 104 -17.17 18.73 6.57
C ILE A 104 -18.09 19.77 5.90
N SER A 105 -17.52 20.93 5.61
CA SER A 105 -18.23 22.12 5.15
C SER A 105 -17.49 22.68 3.95
N GLU A 106 -18.22 22.95 2.87
CA GLU A 106 -17.69 23.63 1.69
C GLU A 106 -17.02 24.95 2.04
N LEU A 107 -17.61 25.71 2.98
CA LEU A 107 -17.08 27.01 3.39
C LEU A 107 -15.68 26.87 4.02
N ASN A 108 -15.47 25.84 4.85
CA ASN A 108 -14.19 25.57 5.47
C ASN A 108 -13.14 25.26 4.40
N TYR A 109 -13.48 24.32 3.52
CA TYR A 109 -12.60 23.87 2.45
C TYR A 109 -12.23 25.02 1.49
N PHE A 110 -13.21 25.77 1.00
CA PHE A 110 -12.96 26.82 0.04
C PHE A 110 -12.22 28.03 0.62
N ARG A 111 -12.43 28.36 1.90
CA ARG A 111 -11.60 29.33 2.62
C ARG A 111 -10.12 28.94 2.58
N ARG A 112 -9.78 27.68 2.90
CA ARG A 112 -8.40 27.18 2.81
C ARG A 112 -7.86 27.16 1.39
N LEU A 113 -8.70 26.80 0.42
CA LEU A 113 -8.32 26.80 -0.98
C LEU A 113 -8.00 28.22 -1.50
N GLN A 114 -8.76 29.23 -1.08
CA GLN A 114 -8.47 30.63 -1.40
C GLN A 114 -7.15 31.10 -0.77
N GLU A 115 -6.89 30.74 0.49
CA GLU A 115 -5.60 31.02 1.16
C GLU A 115 -4.42 30.41 0.36
N ILE A 116 -4.57 29.16 -0.09
CA ILE A 116 -3.60 28.47 -0.95
C ILE A 116 -3.38 29.21 -2.26
N PHE A 117 -4.43 29.77 -2.88
CA PHE A 117 -4.30 30.54 -4.12
C PHE A 117 -3.94 32.02 -3.93
N GLY A 118 -3.84 32.52 -2.69
CA GLY A 118 -3.57 33.93 -2.41
C GLY A 118 -4.75 34.85 -2.78
N LEU A 119 -5.97 34.34 -2.67
CA LEU A 119 -7.22 35.05 -2.92
C LEU A 119 -7.89 35.39 -1.58
N SER A 120 -8.83 36.34 -1.60
CA SER A 120 -9.43 36.91 -0.37
C SER A 120 -10.96 36.80 -0.40
N ASP A 121 -11.49 35.61 -0.13
CA ASP A 121 -12.92 35.30 0.10
C ASP A 121 -13.03 33.88 0.71
N ALA A 122 -14.20 33.49 1.20
CA ALA A 122 -14.50 32.18 1.78
C ALA A 122 -15.29 31.25 0.85
N ARG A 123 -15.70 31.73 -0.33
CA ARG A 123 -16.47 30.98 -1.33
C ARG A 123 -15.57 30.24 -2.31
N ARG A 124 -16.17 29.53 -3.26
CA ARG A 124 -15.44 28.91 -4.37
C ARG A 124 -14.56 29.94 -5.09
N PRO A 125 -13.28 29.64 -5.41
CA PRO A 125 -12.39 30.58 -6.08
C PRO A 125 -12.98 31.12 -7.40
N PRO A 126 -12.87 32.43 -7.69
CA PRO A 126 -13.26 33.01 -8.98
C PRO A 126 -12.62 32.28 -10.16
N GLY A 127 -13.37 32.05 -11.25
CA GLY A 127 -12.91 31.31 -12.43
C GLY A 127 -13.01 29.79 -12.33
N MET A 128 -13.27 29.25 -11.14
CA MET A 128 -13.48 27.82 -10.93
C MET A 128 -14.98 27.50 -10.93
N GLU A 129 -15.51 27.05 -12.07
CA GLU A 129 -16.89 26.55 -12.17
C GLU A 129 -17.11 25.31 -11.27
N SER A 130 -18.36 24.82 -11.16
CA SER A 130 -18.65 23.63 -10.36
C SER A 130 -18.55 22.33 -11.15
N GLY A 131 -17.88 21.35 -10.57
CA GLY A 131 -17.97 19.95 -11.01
C GLY A 131 -17.33 19.65 -12.35
N SER A 132 -18.14 19.17 -13.30
CA SER A 132 -17.70 18.63 -14.60
C SER A 132 -17.02 19.66 -15.50
N ALA A 133 -17.22 20.96 -15.25
CA ALA A 133 -16.56 22.03 -15.99
C ALA A 133 -15.20 22.45 -15.38
N ALA A 134 -14.89 22.04 -14.14
CA ALA A 134 -13.72 22.49 -13.41
C ALA A 134 -12.79 21.34 -13.00
N GLU A 135 -12.78 20.94 -11.73
CA GLU A 135 -11.80 19.99 -11.16
C GLU A 135 -12.13 18.52 -11.40
N GLU A 136 -13.40 18.16 -11.60
CA GLU A 136 -13.79 16.74 -11.72
C GLU A 136 -13.11 16.02 -12.90
N PRO A 137 -12.99 16.62 -14.11
CA PRO A 137 -12.24 16.00 -15.21
C PRO A 137 -10.79 15.71 -14.85
N LEU A 138 -10.13 16.58 -14.07
CA LEU A 138 -8.73 16.41 -13.68
C LEU A 138 -8.57 15.21 -12.73
N TRP A 139 -9.50 15.03 -11.79
CA TRP A 139 -9.54 13.86 -10.91
C TRP A 139 -9.81 12.57 -11.69
N LYS A 140 -10.72 12.61 -12.69
CA LYS A 140 -10.99 11.45 -13.55
C LYS A 140 -9.78 11.08 -14.41
N GLU A 141 -9.07 12.06 -14.95
CA GLU A 141 -7.82 11.86 -15.68
C GLU A 141 -6.74 11.23 -14.79
N TRP A 142 -6.59 11.72 -13.55
CA TRP A 142 -5.69 11.11 -12.56
C TRP A 142 -6.06 9.65 -12.28
N ASN A 143 -7.33 9.37 -12.00
CA ASN A 143 -7.80 8.02 -11.72
C ASN A 143 -7.59 7.07 -12.92
N LEU A 144 -7.81 7.55 -14.15
CA LEU A 144 -7.57 6.78 -15.36
C LEU A 144 -6.07 6.50 -15.54
N TRP A 145 -5.24 7.52 -15.38
CA TRP A 145 -3.79 7.38 -15.49
C TRP A 145 -3.26 6.37 -14.46
N LEU A 146 -3.71 6.45 -13.21
CA LEU A 146 -3.37 5.48 -12.16
C LEU A 146 -3.68 4.04 -12.58
N ARG A 147 -4.88 3.80 -13.13
CA ARG A 147 -5.27 2.46 -13.62
C ARG A 147 -4.38 1.97 -14.75
N GLN A 148 -4.01 2.86 -15.68
CA GLN A 148 -3.10 2.54 -16.78
C GLN A 148 -1.69 2.19 -16.29
N GLN A 149 -1.26 2.80 -15.18
CA GLN A 149 -0.01 2.43 -14.50
C GLN A 149 -0.15 1.19 -13.58
N GLY A 150 -1.34 0.59 -13.50
CA GLY A 150 -1.61 -0.60 -12.69
C GLY A 150 -1.90 -0.33 -11.21
N PHE A 151 -2.23 0.91 -10.84
CA PHE A 151 -2.62 1.28 -9.48
C PHE A 151 -4.13 1.46 -9.33
N LEU A 152 -4.66 1.20 -8.13
CA LEU A 152 -6.06 1.45 -7.82
C LEU A 152 -6.26 2.92 -7.38
N PRO A 153 -7.17 3.67 -8.01
CA PRO A 153 -7.46 5.03 -7.58
C PRO A 153 -8.21 5.05 -6.25
N SER A 154 -8.00 6.10 -5.46
CA SER A 154 -8.75 6.33 -4.21
C SER A 154 -9.62 7.58 -4.21
N ALA A 155 -9.49 8.43 -5.23
CA ALA A 155 -10.19 9.70 -5.30
C ALA A 155 -11.62 9.48 -5.78
N ASP A 156 -12.59 9.76 -4.90
CA ASP A 156 -14.00 9.46 -5.14
C ASP A 156 -14.87 10.71 -5.03
N ARG A 157 -15.89 10.75 -5.90
CA ARG A 157 -16.96 11.75 -5.86
C ARG A 157 -17.82 11.55 -4.60
N GLY A 158 -18.28 12.65 -4.00
CA GLY A 158 -19.20 12.63 -2.88
C GLY A 158 -20.61 12.17 -3.28
N ARG A 159 -21.42 11.73 -2.30
CA ARG A 159 -22.76 11.14 -2.51
C ARG A 159 -23.85 12.16 -2.90
N GLY A 160 -23.52 13.43 -3.08
CA GLY A 160 -24.45 14.49 -3.53
C GLY A 160 -24.36 15.76 -2.70
N GLY A 161 -25.05 16.81 -3.15
CA GLY A 161 -25.12 18.11 -2.46
C GLY A 161 -23.78 18.86 -2.37
N PRO A 162 -23.55 19.63 -1.30
CA PRO A 162 -22.34 20.42 -1.09
C PRO A 162 -21.04 19.59 -1.08
N THR A 163 -21.09 18.32 -0.70
CA THR A 163 -19.86 17.51 -0.61
C THR A 163 -19.46 16.86 -1.93
N THR A 164 -20.27 17.00 -2.99
CA THR A 164 -20.12 16.24 -4.24
C THR A 164 -18.70 16.30 -4.83
N TYR A 165 -18.13 17.50 -4.95
CA TYR A 165 -16.83 17.68 -5.61
C TYR A 165 -15.68 17.93 -4.64
N ILE A 166 -15.96 18.49 -3.45
CA ILE A 166 -14.95 18.65 -2.40
C ILE A 166 -14.56 17.31 -1.77
N ASN A 167 -15.36 16.25 -1.94
CA ASN A 167 -15.00 14.92 -1.45
C ASN A 167 -13.78 14.33 -2.16
N TYR A 168 -13.48 14.73 -3.41
CA TYR A 168 -12.27 14.25 -4.07
C TYR A 168 -11.03 14.59 -3.24
N PRO A 169 -10.69 15.87 -2.96
CA PRO A 169 -9.53 16.19 -2.14
C PRO A 169 -9.64 15.70 -0.69
N ILE A 170 -10.83 15.74 -0.07
CA ILE A 170 -11.04 15.23 1.30
C ILE A 170 -10.75 13.73 1.39
N SER A 171 -11.14 12.95 0.37
CA SER A 171 -10.88 11.52 0.32
C SER A 171 -9.38 11.18 0.25
N GLN A 172 -8.56 12.12 -0.24
CA GLN A 172 -7.12 11.96 -0.38
C GLN A 172 -6.33 12.39 0.85
N SER A 173 -6.89 13.24 1.72
CA SER A 173 -6.24 13.67 2.97
C SER A 173 -6.40 12.58 4.04
N LEU A 174 -5.39 11.72 4.21
CA LEU A 174 -5.45 10.61 5.16
C LEU A 174 -5.48 11.08 6.61
N LEU A 175 -4.55 11.95 7.00
CA LEU A 175 -4.55 12.64 8.29
C LEU A 175 -4.69 14.13 8.03
N ARG A 176 -5.51 14.84 8.81
CA ARG A 176 -5.57 16.30 8.81
C ARG A 176 -4.49 16.87 9.72
N HIS A 177 -4.26 18.18 9.62
CA HIS A 177 -3.31 18.87 10.50
C HIS A 177 -3.63 18.63 11.99
N ALA A 178 -4.89 18.82 12.38
CA ALA A 178 -5.35 18.57 13.75
C ALA A 178 -5.19 17.10 14.20
N ASP A 179 -5.34 16.13 13.29
CA ASP A 179 -5.12 14.73 13.62
C ASP A 179 -3.64 14.47 13.95
N LYS A 180 -2.71 15.07 13.19
CA LYS A 180 -1.27 14.98 13.47
C LYS A 180 -0.92 15.62 14.81
N ASP A 181 -1.40 16.82 15.07
CA ASP A 181 -1.17 17.51 16.35
C ASP A 181 -1.67 16.65 17.52
N ARG A 182 -2.87 16.07 17.39
CA ARG A 182 -3.43 15.22 18.45
C ARG A 182 -2.66 13.92 18.64
N LEU A 183 -2.13 13.33 17.56
CA LEU A 183 -1.24 12.17 17.65
C LEU A 183 0.05 12.52 18.39
N LEU A 184 0.66 13.67 18.10
CA LEU A 184 1.86 14.14 18.79
C LEU A 184 1.60 14.36 20.28
N ASP A 185 0.47 14.97 20.64
CA ASP A 185 0.04 15.11 22.03
C ASP A 185 -0.09 13.74 22.72
N LEU A 186 -0.76 12.79 22.06
CA LEU A 186 -0.92 11.43 22.58
C LEU A 186 0.44 10.76 22.81
N PHE A 187 1.37 10.86 21.86
CA PHE A 187 2.69 10.25 21.95
C PHE A 187 3.51 10.86 23.10
N ASN A 188 3.42 12.18 23.28
CA ASN A 188 4.03 12.89 24.40
C ASN A 188 3.43 12.49 25.75
N GLU A 189 2.09 12.47 25.85
CA GLU A 189 1.36 12.08 27.07
C GLU A 189 1.72 10.66 27.52
N LYS A 190 1.80 9.71 26.57
CA LYS A 190 2.06 8.30 26.85
C LYS A 190 3.55 7.95 26.91
N GLN A 191 4.41 8.88 26.49
CA GLN A 191 5.86 8.70 26.43
C GLN A 191 6.31 7.43 25.66
N TRP A 192 5.58 7.00 24.64
CA TRP A 192 5.86 5.75 23.91
C TRP A 192 7.27 5.69 23.33
N THR A 193 8.14 4.80 23.82
CA THR A 193 9.55 4.66 23.37
C THR A 193 9.82 3.42 22.52
N SER A 194 8.85 2.51 22.42
CA SER A 194 9.02 1.26 21.69
C SER A 194 9.17 1.48 20.18
N GLN A 195 9.95 0.62 19.52
CA GLN A 195 10.06 0.61 18.06
C GLN A 195 8.98 -0.31 17.49
N TRP A 196 7.77 0.20 17.39
CA TRP A 196 6.67 -0.50 16.76
C TRP A 196 6.71 -0.32 15.24
N ASP A 197 6.24 -1.31 14.50
CA ASP A 197 5.86 -1.10 13.10
C ASP A 197 4.48 -0.43 13.00
N ALA A 198 4.09 -0.07 11.77
CA ALA A 198 2.85 0.64 11.49
C ALA A 198 1.59 -0.06 12.05
N GLN A 199 1.51 -1.39 11.97
CA GLN A 199 0.31 -2.14 12.38
C GLN A 199 0.21 -2.23 13.91
N THR A 200 1.33 -2.48 14.59
CA THR A 200 1.36 -2.50 16.06
C THR A 200 1.04 -1.11 16.62
N LEU A 201 1.64 -0.05 16.08
CA LEU A 201 1.33 1.33 16.46
C LEU A 201 -0.15 1.67 16.22
N PHE A 202 -0.69 1.31 15.05
CA PHE A 202 -2.10 1.52 14.73
C PHE A 202 -3.04 0.90 15.78
N THR A 203 -2.72 -0.33 16.21
CA THR A 203 -3.47 -1.02 17.27
C THR A 203 -3.43 -0.27 18.60
N HIS A 204 -2.25 0.23 19.00
CA HIS A 204 -2.11 1.04 20.22
C HIS A 204 -2.87 2.36 20.13
N VAL A 205 -2.79 3.08 19.01
CA VAL A 205 -3.54 4.33 18.79
C VAL A 205 -5.04 4.08 18.82
N ARG A 206 -5.52 2.98 18.21
CA ARG A 206 -6.93 2.61 18.22
C ARG A 206 -7.46 2.31 19.63
N ARG A 207 -6.64 1.81 20.57
CA ARG A 207 -7.05 1.65 21.98
C ARG A 207 -7.32 3.00 22.68
N GLU A 208 -6.71 4.07 22.18
CA GLU A 208 -6.87 5.43 22.70
C GLU A 208 -7.93 6.23 21.93
N THR A 209 -8.70 5.58 21.04
CA THR A 209 -9.76 6.19 20.20
C THR A 209 -10.62 7.23 20.92
N PRO A 210 -11.14 7.01 22.15
CA PRO A 210 -11.98 8.00 22.84
C PRO A 210 -11.34 9.39 23.00
N ARG A 211 -10.00 9.45 23.05
CA ARG A 211 -9.21 10.67 23.26
C ARG A 211 -8.84 11.40 21.96
N LEU A 212 -9.18 10.84 20.81
CA LEU A 212 -8.80 11.37 19.49
C LEU A 212 -9.86 12.30 18.92
N CYS A 213 -9.48 13.07 17.89
CA CYS A 213 -10.38 13.92 17.12
C CYS A 213 -11.47 13.08 16.43
N GLN A 214 -12.65 13.66 16.16
CA GLN A 214 -13.77 12.93 15.56
C GLN A 214 -13.40 12.31 14.20
N HIS A 215 -12.63 13.04 13.38
CA HIS A 215 -12.17 12.54 12.08
C HIS A 215 -11.25 11.31 12.24
N LEU A 216 -10.24 11.39 13.10
CA LEU A 216 -9.35 10.26 13.37
C LEU A 216 -10.10 9.07 13.97
N LYS A 217 -11.11 9.30 14.83
CA LYS A 217 -12.00 8.23 15.32
C LYS A 217 -12.68 7.49 14.18
N GLU A 218 -13.33 8.21 13.26
CA GLU A 218 -14.01 7.64 12.10
C GLU A 218 -13.04 6.87 11.18
N LEU A 219 -11.81 7.35 11.01
CA LEU A 219 -10.78 6.65 10.24
C LEU A 219 -10.34 5.34 10.89
N LEU A 220 -10.31 5.25 12.22
CA LEU A 220 -9.86 4.08 12.96
C LEU A 220 -10.98 3.05 13.23
N THR A 221 -12.25 3.43 13.09
CA THR A 221 -13.39 2.54 13.37
C THR A 221 -14.21 2.16 12.14
N ASP A 222 -14.47 3.12 11.25
CA ASP A 222 -15.53 2.98 10.24
C ASP A 222 -14.96 2.76 8.83
N ASN A 223 -13.73 3.19 8.56
CA ASN A 223 -13.16 3.22 7.21
C ASN A 223 -12.09 2.15 6.96
N ARG A 224 -12.48 0.87 7.13
CA ARG A 224 -11.56 -0.28 7.08
C ARG A 224 -10.74 -0.42 5.81
N GLN A 225 -11.29 0.02 4.67
CA GLN A 225 -10.57 0.01 3.38
C GLN A 225 -9.33 0.92 3.36
N ARG A 226 -9.20 1.85 4.30
CA ARG A 226 -8.08 2.79 4.39
C ARG A 226 -7.06 2.41 5.46
N TYR A 227 -7.30 1.35 6.23
CA TYR A 227 -6.52 1.07 7.45
C TYR A 227 -5.02 0.97 7.19
N GLU A 228 -4.60 0.28 6.13
CA GLU A 228 -3.19 0.17 5.80
C GLU A 228 -2.57 1.54 5.50
N ALA A 229 -3.21 2.35 4.65
CA ALA A 229 -2.74 3.68 4.31
C ALA A 229 -2.73 4.63 5.53
N VAL A 230 -3.73 4.51 6.42
CA VAL A 230 -3.81 5.29 7.67
C VAL A 230 -2.76 4.83 8.67
N ALA A 231 -2.50 3.53 8.80
CA ALA A 231 -1.47 2.97 9.67
C ALA A 231 -0.09 3.50 9.28
N GLU A 232 0.23 3.47 7.98
CA GLU A 232 1.48 4.05 7.45
C GLU A 232 1.56 5.56 7.71
N ALA A 233 0.46 6.30 7.49
CA ALA A 233 0.45 7.75 7.75
C ALA A 233 0.65 8.09 9.24
N ILE A 234 0.05 7.31 10.16
CA ILE A 234 0.26 7.46 11.61
C ILE A 234 1.70 7.10 11.98
N TYR A 235 2.25 6.07 11.34
CA TYR A 235 3.63 5.63 11.55
C TYR A 235 4.65 6.69 11.16
N GLU A 236 4.48 7.35 10.02
CA GLU A 236 5.33 8.47 9.59
C GLU A 236 5.36 9.59 10.64
N VAL A 237 4.21 9.95 11.23
CA VAL A 237 4.14 10.98 12.29
C VAL A 237 4.87 10.51 13.56
N TYR A 238 4.71 9.24 13.94
CA TYR A 238 5.35 8.68 15.12
C TYR A 238 6.87 8.62 15.00
N GLU A 239 7.37 8.19 13.85
CA GLU A 239 8.80 8.11 13.60
C GLU A 239 9.44 9.51 13.58
N GLN A 240 8.79 10.48 12.94
CA GLN A 240 9.24 11.87 12.96
C GLN A 240 9.34 12.38 14.41
N TRP A 241 8.33 12.13 15.23
CA TRP A 241 8.33 12.50 16.64
C TRP A 241 9.45 11.82 17.44
N GLN A 242 9.75 10.54 17.17
CA GLN A 242 10.88 9.85 17.80
C GLN A 242 12.23 10.49 17.42
N ASN A 243 12.38 10.91 16.17
CA ASN A 243 13.63 11.48 15.64
C ASN A 243 13.88 12.92 16.10
N GLU A 244 12.84 13.74 16.30
CA GLU A 244 12.96 15.14 16.72
C GLU A 244 13.31 15.31 18.23
N GLY A 245 13.21 14.23 19.03
CA GLY A 245 13.54 14.23 20.45
C GLY A 245 12.39 14.74 21.34
N LYS A 246 12.22 14.13 22.53
CA LYS A 246 11.09 14.40 23.44
C LYS A 246 11.45 15.36 24.58
N PRO A 247 10.57 16.30 24.96
CA PRO A 247 9.45 16.83 24.18
C PRO A 247 9.97 17.65 23.00
N VAL A 248 9.21 17.67 21.90
CA VAL A 248 9.54 18.43 20.70
C VAL A 248 9.71 19.89 21.09
N THR A 249 10.96 20.36 21.17
CA THR A 249 11.17 21.80 21.05
C THR A 249 10.85 22.11 19.60
N LEU A 250 9.83 22.93 19.35
CA LEU A 250 9.47 23.54 18.07
C LEU A 250 10.65 24.40 17.54
N LYS A 251 11.80 23.78 17.33
CA LYS A 251 12.83 24.32 16.46
C LYS A 251 12.35 23.95 15.06
N GLN A 252 12.40 24.91 14.14
CA GLN A 252 12.27 24.71 12.70
C GLN A 252 13.46 23.84 12.20
N GLY A 253 13.55 22.63 12.74
CA GLY A 253 14.58 21.65 12.48
C GLY A 253 14.10 20.70 11.41
N VAL A 254 14.84 20.70 10.31
CA VAL A 254 14.98 19.66 9.28
C VAL A 254 14.14 18.38 9.52
N ARG A 255 12.89 18.35 9.03
CA ARG A 255 12.02 17.16 9.00
C ARG A 255 12.62 16.10 8.08
N THR A 256 13.13 14.99 8.61
CA THR A 256 13.89 14.00 7.83
C THR A 256 13.04 12.78 7.47
N TRP A 257 13.39 12.13 6.36
CA TRP A 257 12.87 10.81 6.02
C TRP A 257 13.14 9.80 7.13
N SER A 258 12.34 8.72 7.15
CA SER A 258 12.64 7.53 7.93
C SER A 258 14.12 7.15 7.81
N ARG A 259 14.75 6.96 8.96
CA ARG A 259 16.15 6.51 9.06
C ARG A 259 16.24 5.00 9.14
N HIS A 260 15.12 4.29 9.09
CA HIS A 260 15.08 2.86 9.33
C HIS A 260 14.34 2.13 8.19
N LEU A 261 14.82 0.94 7.86
CA LEU A 261 14.08 0.01 7.01
C LEU A 261 13.48 -1.07 7.90
N PHE A 262 12.30 -1.57 7.54
CA PHE A 262 11.69 -2.72 8.22
C PHE A 262 11.83 -3.97 7.38
N ALA A 263 12.08 -5.10 8.03
CA ALA A 263 12.03 -6.42 7.45
C ALA A 263 10.77 -7.15 7.89
N GLY A 264 10.08 -7.78 6.94
CA GLY A 264 9.17 -8.88 7.21
C GLY A 264 9.90 -10.22 7.22
N LEU A 265 9.14 -11.30 7.18
CA LEU A 265 9.67 -12.65 6.99
C LEU A 265 9.34 -13.17 5.59
N TYR A 266 10.28 -13.90 5.00
CA TYR A 266 10.12 -14.67 3.78
C TYR A 266 10.40 -16.15 4.09
N ARG A 267 9.40 -17.01 3.91
CA ARG A 267 9.45 -18.45 4.19
C ARG A 267 9.74 -19.22 2.90
N THR A 268 10.70 -20.12 2.97
CA THR A 268 10.93 -21.15 1.94
C THR A 268 10.82 -22.53 2.54
N GLU A 269 10.46 -23.50 1.72
CA GLU A 269 10.42 -24.90 2.08
C GLU A 269 11.21 -25.70 1.05
N ASP A 270 12.20 -26.45 1.51
CA ASP A 270 12.92 -27.39 0.66
C ASP A 270 11.98 -28.57 0.35
N LEU A 271 11.58 -28.70 -0.91
CA LEU A 271 10.61 -29.72 -1.35
C LEU A 271 11.13 -31.16 -1.19
N PHE A 272 12.45 -31.37 -1.07
CA PHE A 272 13.05 -32.70 -0.94
C PHE A 272 13.24 -33.10 0.51
N PHE A 273 13.62 -32.14 1.37
CA PHE A 273 13.91 -32.40 2.78
C PHE A 273 12.79 -31.97 3.73
N GLY A 274 11.80 -31.22 3.26
CA GLY A 274 10.76 -30.60 4.09
C GLY A 274 11.30 -29.56 5.06
N GLN A 275 12.54 -29.09 4.87
CA GLN A 275 13.17 -28.10 5.74
C GLN A 275 12.54 -26.74 5.48
N VAL A 276 12.07 -26.10 6.54
CA VAL A 276 11.51 -24.76 6.50
C VAL A 276 12.53 -23.76 7.02
N ASP A 277 12.81 -22.75 6.22
CA ASP A 277 13.72 -21.66 6.58
C ASP A 277 13.00 -20.31 6.43
N TYR A 278 13.34 -19.36 7.30
CA TYR A 278 12.84 -17.98 7.22
C TYR A 278 13.98 -17.00 7.03
N TYR A 279 13.77 -16.05 6.15
CA TYR A 279 14.74 -15.02 5.79
C TYR A 279 14.18 -13.64 6.11
N LEU A 280 15.08 -12.70 6.42
CA LEU A 280 14.70 -11.29 6.51
C LEU A 280 14.24 -10.81 5.15
N TYR A 281 13.10 -10.13 5.12
CA TYR A 281 12.52 -9.63 3.89
C TYR A 281 12.37 -8.10 3.91
N PRO A 282 13.38 -7.35 3.45
CA PRO A 282 13.42 -5.89 3.62
C PRO A 282 12.41 -5.15 2.73
N LYS A 283 11.65 -4.24 3.33
CA LYS A 283 10.72 -3.34 2.62
C LYS A 283 11.43 -2.10 2.09
N GLN A 284 10.98 -1.62 0.93
CA GLN A 284 11.36 -0.32 0.39
C GLN A 284 10.52 0.78 1.05
N LEU A 285 11.10 1.97 1.22
CA LEU A 285 10.37 3.15 1.67
C LEU A 285 9.62 3.79 0.50
N LYS A 286 8.33 4.07 0.70
CA LYS A 286 7.51 4.75 -0.29
C LYS A 286 8.11 6.12 -0.66
N GLY A 287 8.14 6.44 -1.94
CA GLY A 287 8.61 7.75 -2.43
C GLY A 287 10.11 7.99 -2.32
N ARG A 288 10.90 7.02 -1.83
CA ARG A 288 12.37 7.12 -1.73
C ARG A 288 13.03 6.06 -2.60
N GLN A 289 13.63 6.47 -3.71
CA GLN A 289 14.42 5.56 -4.53
C GLN A 289 15.84 5.46 -3.98
N LEU A 290 16.19 4.30 -3.43
CA LEU A 290 17.54 4.00 -2.97
C LEU A 290 18.18 2.99 -3.94
N GLU A 291 19.29 3.38 -4.56
CA GLU A 291 19.96 2.54 -5.57
C GLU A 291 20.95 1.55 -4.95
N SER A 292 21.55 1.89 -3.81
CA SER A 292 22.59 1.07 -3.18
C SER A 292 22.48 1.11 -1.65
N VAL A 293 21.63 0.25 -1.09
CA VAL A 293 21.58 0.04 0.36
C VAL A 293 22.42 -1.18 0.72
N GLN A 294 23.29 -1.05 1.73
CA GLN A 294 24.11 -2.14 2.24
C GLN A 294 23.84 -2.36 3.73
N VAL A 295 23.62 -3.61 4.12
CA VAL A 295 23.32 -4.00 5.50
C VAL A 295 24.44 -4.90 6.02
N GLN A 296 24.96 -4.58 7.20
CA GLN A 296 25.82 -5.48 7.95
C GLN A 296 24.95 -6.59 8.55
N TYR A 297 24.96 -7.76 7.93
CA TYR A 297 24.21 -8.93 8.39
C TYR A 297 25.16 -10.07 8.68
N ARG A 298 25.22 -10.47 9.95
CA ARG A 298 26.25 -11.39 10.48
C ARG A 298 27.66 -10.82 10.19
N ASN A 299 28.57 -11.66 9.69
CA ASN A 299 29.95 -11.27 9.38
C ASN A 299 30.13 -10.73 7.95
N ASN A 300 29.05 -10.49 7.21
CA ASN A 300 29.09 -10.06 5.81
C ASN A 300 28.31 -8.76 5.60
N VAL A 301 28.74 -7.99 4.60
CA VAL A 301 27.97 -6.84 4.09
C VAL A 301 27.15 -7.35 2.91
N GLN A 302 25.82 -7.26 3.02
CA GLN A 302 24.91 -7.65 1.94
C GLN A 302 24.32 -6.41 1.27
N GLN A 303 24.34 -6.39 -0.06
CA GLN A 303 23.69 -5.34 -0.84
C GLN A 303 22.22 -5.69 -1.04
N LEU A 304 21.32 -4.78 -0.65
CA LEU A 304 19.90 -4.93 -0.91
C LEU A 304 19.63 -4.74 -2.40
N ARG A 305 19.27 -5.83 -3.08
CA ARG A 305 18.88 -5.83 -4.49
C ARG A 305 17.37 -5.65 -4.58
N LYS A 306 16.91 -4.77 -5.48
CA LYS A 306 15.48 -4.58 -5.74
C LYS A 306 14.92 -5.86 -6.35
N GLU A 307 13.90 -6.43 -5.72
CA GLU A 307 13.17 -7.58 -6.27
C GLU A 307 11.98 -7.09 -7.07
N ARG A 308 11.10 -6.34 -6.39
CA ARG A 308 9.85 -5.80 -6.95
C ARG A 308 9.51 -4.47 -6.27
N PRO A 309 8.59 -3.66 -6.83
CA PRO A 309 8.18 -2.43 -6.17
C PRO A 309 7.70 -2.72 -4.73
N GLY A 310 8.25 -2.01 -3.75
CA GLY A 310 7.94 -2.17 -2.34
C GLY A 310 8.87 -3.11 -1.58
N TRP A 311 9.70 -3.92 -2.26
CA TRP A 311 10.49 -4.97 -1.63
C TRP A 311 11.90 -5.13 -2.21
N TYR A 312 12.86 -5.41 -1.34
CA TYR A 312 14.16 -5.95 -1.73
C TYR A 312 14.12 -7.48 -1.65
N PHE A 313 15.07 -8.14 -2.31
CA PHE A 313 15.23 -9.60 -2.16
C PHE A 313 15.47 -9.99 -0.70
N PRO A 314 15.05 -11.21 -0.29
CA PRO A 314 15.40 -11.74 1.03
C PRO A 314 16.92 -11.76 1.22
N LEU A 315 17.37 -11.59 2.46
CA LEU A 315 18.80 -11.71 2.79
C LEU A 315 19.26 -13.16 2.67
N ASP A 316 20.55 -13.39 2.37
CA ASP A 316 21.04 -14.71 1.94
C ASP A 316 21.08 -15.78 3.06
N TYR A 317 20.85 -15.41 4.33
CA TYR A 317 20.91 -16.35 5.45
C TYR A 317 19.60 -16.37 6.25
N PRO A 318 19.18 -17.55 6.73
CA PRO A 318 17.96 -17.64 7.52
C PRO A 318 18.14 -16.99 8.89
N ILE A 319 17.07 -16.44 9.44
CA ILE A 319 17.08 -15.93 10.81
C ILE A 319 17.14 -17.07 11.82
N ASN A 320 17.67 -16.79 13.01
CA ASN A 320 17.62 -17.73 14.12
C ASN A 320 16.44 -17.42 15.07
N VAL A 321 16.12 -18.39 15.95
CA VAL A 321 15.01 -18.29 16.91
C VAL A 321 15.14 -17.07 17.83
N ASN A 322 16.36 -16.70 18.25
CA ASN A 322 16.54 -15.54 19.14
C ASN A 322 16.21 -14.21 18.42
N GLU A 323 16.55 -14.10 17.13
CA GLU A 323 16.17 -12.95 16.31
C GLU A 323 14.66 -12.88 16.12
N LEU A 324 14.00 -14.04 15.95
CA LEU A 324 12.55 -14.11 15.85
C LEU A 324 11.85 -13.77 17.18
N ASP A 325 12.41 -14.21 18.31
CA ASP A 325 11.83 -14.04 19.65
C ASP A 325 11.87 -12.61 20.19
N ARG A 326 12.88 -11.82 19.79
CA ARG A 326 13.17 -10.50 20.37
C ARG A 326 13.24 -9.38 19.34
N GLY A 327 12.98 -9.70 18.07
CA GLY A 327 13.35 -8.87 16.95
C GLY A 327 14.87 -8.71 16.82
N ALA A 328 15.29 -7.91 15.85
CA ALA A 328 16.70 -7.63 15.60
C ALA A 328 16.92 -6.28 14.91
N ARG A 329 18.12 -5.72 15.08
CA ARG A 329 18.54 -4.47 14.45
C ARG A 329 19.90 -4.67 13.79
N TYR A 330 19.97 -4.34 12.51
CA TYR A 330 21.16 -4.49 11.68
C TYR A 330 21.61 -3.14 11.18
N GLN A 331 22.92 -2.87 11.23
CA GLN A 331 23.47 -1.59 10.82
C GLN A 331 23.46 -1.46 9.29
N ILE A 332 23.06 -0.29 8.79
CA ILE A 332 23.22 0.07 7.38
C ILE A 332 24.56 0.79 7.21
N THR A 333 25.39 0.35 6.27
CA THR A 333 26.79 0.79 6.14
C THR A 333 27.05 1.80 5.02
N CYS A 334 26.06 2.08 4.17
CA CYS A 334 26.19 2.99 3.02
C CYS A 334 25.89 4.46 3.36
N HIS A 335 26.35 5.38 2.50
CA HIS A 335 26.15 6.85 2.60
C HIS A 335 24.72 7.32 2.29
N THR A 336 23.73 6.66 2.89
CA THR A 336 22.33 7.10 2.88
C THR A 336 21.99 7.63 4.26
N ASP A 337 20.98 8.51 4.38
CA ASP A 337 20.43 8.93 5.69
C ASP A 337 19.66 7.78 6.41
N LEU A 338 20.10 6.54 6.23
CA LEU A 338 19.54 5.34 6.86
C LEU A 338 20.55 4.77 7.85
N ASP A 339 20.06 4.40 9.02
CA ASP A 339 20.86 3.90 10.13
C ASP A 339 20.79 2.38 10.26
N SER A 340 19.61 1.80 10.05
CA SER A 340 19.40 0.38 10.35
C SER A 340 18.24 -0.29 9.61
N LEU A 341 18.38 -1.59 9.39
CA LEU A 341 17.30 -2.52 9.07
C LEU A 341 16.78 -3.15 10.37
N ILE A 342 15.46 -3.17 10.57
CA ILE A 342 14.79 -3.62 11.81
C ILE A 342 13.88 -4.80 11.49
N LEU A 343 14.09 -5.92 12.17
CA LEU A 343 13.09 -6.97 12.34
C LEU A 343 12.30 -6.65 13.62
N PRO A 344 11.00 -6.32 13.54
CA PRO A 344 10.21 -5.98 14.72
C PRO A 344 10.06 -7.18 15.65
N ASP A 345 10.04 -6.89 16.96
CA ASP A 345 9.70 -7.85 18.00
C ASP A 345 8.18 -8.12 17.97
N ARG A 346 7.80 -9.37 17.69
CA ARG A 346 6.41 -9.78 17.48
C ARG A 346 6.16 -11.17 18.04
N ASP A 347 4.94 -11.41 18.51
CA ASP A 347 4.51 -12.74 18.97
C ASP A 347 3.92 -13.60 17.84
N PHE A 348 3.67 -12.99 16.67
CA PHE A 348 3.13 -13.68 15.50
C PHE A 348 3.46 -12.98 14.18
N TRP A 349 3.40 -13.75 13.11
CA TRP A 349 3.60 -13.34 11.72
C TRP A 349 2.53 -13.98 10.83
N ILE A 350 1.90 -13.17 9.98
CA ILE A 350 0.98 -13.64 8.97
C ILE A 350 1.74 -13.71 7.65
N LEU A 351 1.87 -14.91 7.10
CA LEU A 351 2.58 -15.17 5.85
C LEU A 351 1.56 -15.56 4.81
N ILE A 352 1.39 -14.71 3.78
CA ILE A 352 0.46 -14.96 2.69
C ILE A 352 1.22 -15.45 1.45
N PRO A 353 0.58 -16.22 0.55
CA PRO A 353 1.18 -16.58 -0.73
C PRO A 353 1.59 -15.31 -1.50
N ASP A 354 2.66 -15.42 -2.30
CA ASP A 354 3.08 -14.33 -3.18
C ASP A 354 1.90 -13.82 -4.02
N PRO A 355 1.51 -12.53 -3.90
CA PRO A 355 0.35 -11.98 -4.63
C PRO A 355 0.55 -11.97 -6.15
N ASP A 356 1.80 -11.87 -6.60
CA ASP A 356 2.20 -11.89 -8.01
C ASP A 356 2.51 -13.30 -8.51
N ASN A 357 2.68 -14.29 -7.62
CA ASN A 357 2.83 -15.69 -8.00
C ASN A 357 2.42 -16.68 -6.88
N PRO A 358 1.11 -16.84 -6.59
CA PRO A 358 0.64 -17.70 -5.50
C PRO A 358 1.06 -19.17 -5.65
N ASP A 359 1.33 -19.62 -6.87
CA ASP A 359 1.74 -21.00 -7.19
C ASP A 359 3.25 -21.23 -7.00
N SER A 360 4.02 -20.19 -6.63
CA SER A 360 5.47 -20.31 -6.36
C SER A 360 5.80 -21.13 -5.11
N GLY A 361 4.82 -21.33 -4.22
CA GLY A 361 5.04 -21.90 -2.90
C GLY A 361 5.70 -20.94 -1.91
N ALA A 362 6.03 -19.71 -2.31
CA ALA A 362 6.60 -18.70 -1.43
C ALA A 362 5.52 -18.07 -0.55
N TYR A 363 5.80 -17.98 0.75
CA TYR A 363 4.97 -17.29 1.73
C TYR A 363 5.77 -16.19 2.40
N ALA A 364 5.24 -14.98 2.50
CA ALA A 364 5.94 -13.89 3.17
C ALA A 364 4.97 -12.93 3.84
N SER A 365 5.51 -12.01 4.66
CA SER A 365 4.77 -10.92 5.29
C SER A 365 4.40 -9.79 4.31
N TRP A 366 3.87 -10.16 3.14
CA TRP A 366 3.53 -9.23 2.04
C TRP A 366 2.50 -8.17 2.44
N GLY A 367 1.60 -8.51 3.36
CA GLY A 367 0.52 -7.65 3.79
C GLY A 367 -0.50 -8.39 4.65
N THR A 368 -1.73 -7.89 4.66
CA THR A 368 -2.84 -8.53 5.39
C THR A 368 -3.53 -9.61 4.55
N PRO A 369 -4.04 -10.68 5.17
CA PRO A 369 -4.71 -11.74 4.44
C PRO A 369 -6.02 -11.23 3.82
N SER A 370 -6.14 -11.40 2.51
CA SER A 370 -7.40 -11.16 1.80
C SER A 370 -8.42 -12.24 2.13
N LEU A 371 -9.71 -11.90 2.11
CA LEU A 371 -10.79 -12.87 2.29
C LEU A 371 -10.64 -14.05 1.31
N GLY A 372 -10.90 -15.25 1.80
CA GLY A 372 -10.80 -16.49 1.01
C GLY A 372 -9.39 -16.90 0.58
N THR A 373 -8.36 -16.15 0.99
CA THR A 373 -6.97 -16.50 0.69
C THR A 373 -6.38 -17.27 1.88
N PRO A 374 -5.93 -18.52 1.69
CA PRO A 374 -5.25 -19.26 2.74
C PRO A 374 -3.90 -18.62 3.06
N PHE A 375 -3.52 -18.63 4.33
CA PHE A 375 -2.23 -18.11 4.81
C PHE A 375 -1.63 -19.05 5.86
N ILE A 376 -0.35 -18.83 6.15
CA ILE A 376 0.36 -19.47 7.26
C ILE A 376 0.42 -18.48 8.41
N LEU A 377 0.02 -18.93 9.60
CA LEU A 377 0.21 -18.18 10.84
C LEU A 377 1.38 -18.79 11.59
N LEU A 378 2.49 -18.07 11.63
CA LEU A 378 3.65 -18.39 12.47
C LEU A 378 3.46 -17.63 13.79
N CYS A 379 3.34 -18.32 14.92
CA CYS A 379 3.06 -17.69 16.20
C CYS A 379 3.72 -18.41 17.39
N LYS A 380 3.89 -17.70 18.50
CA LYS A 380 4.23 -18.31 19.79
C LYS A 380 3.08 -19.20 20.27
N GLN A 381 3.43 -20.35 20.85
CA GLN A 381 2.48 -21.38 21.30
C GLN A 381 1.46 -20.85 22.33
N GLU A 382 1.81 -19.82 23.10
CA GLU A 382 0.90 -19.15 24.04
C GLU A 382 -0.33 -18.53 23.37
N LEU A 383 -0.23 -18.13 22.09
CA LEU A 383 -1.33 -17.59 21.31
C LEU A 383 -2.30 -18.66 20.82
N LEU A 384 -1.96 -19.94 20.93
CA LEU A 384 -2.79 -21.03 20.42
C LEU A 384 -4.19 -21.05 21.05
N SER A 385 -4.30 -20.71 22.34
CA SER A 385 -5.59 -20.63 23.04
C SER A 385 -6.50 -19.54 22.49
N ASP A 386 -5.94 -18.39 22.13
CA ASP A 386 -6.68 -17.29 21.49
C ASP A 386 -7.08 -17.67 20.06
N ILE A 387 -6.18 -18.33 19.33
CA ILE A 387 -6.44 -18.80 17.95
C ILE A 387 -7.55 -19.85 17.93
N GLN A 388 -7.50 -20.84 18.83
CA GLN A 388 -8.56 -21.85 19.03
C GLN A 388 -9.90 -21.19 19.34
N ARG A 389 -9.91 -20.15 20.19
CA ARG A 389 -11.13 -19.40 20.45
C ARG A 389 -11.71 -18.75 19.19
N LEU A 390 -10.88 -18.20 18.31
CA LEU A 390 -11.32 -17.63 17.03
C LEU A 390 -11.90 -18.70 16.08
N GLN A 391 -11.39 -19.94 16.14
CA GLN A 391 -11.96 -21.06 15.37
C GLN A 391 -13.30 -21.54 15.93
N ASP A 392 -13.40 -21.69 17.24
CA ASP A 392 -14.63 -22.10 17.92
C ASP A 392 -15.78 -21.13 17.61
N GLU A 393 -15.49 -19.83 17.58
CA GLU A 393 -16.41 -18.75 17.21
C GLU A 393 -16.64 -18.62 15.69
N GLN A 394 -16.13 -19.57 14.89
CA GLN A 394 -16.28 -19.61 13.43
C GLN A 394 -15.76 -18.34 12.73
N LEU A 395 -14.72 -17.69 13.28
CA LEU A 395 -14.06 -16.54 12.67
C LEU A 395 -12.90 -16.95 11.76
N LEU A 396 -12.18 -17.98 12.18
CA LEU A 396 -11.07 -18.58 11.47
C LEU A 396 -11.35 -20.05 11.18
N LYS A 397 -10.79 -20.54 10.07
CA LYS A 397 -10.75 -21.96 9.73
C LYS A 397 -9.32 -22.34 9.42
N TRP A 398 -8.86 -23.44 9.99
CA TRP A 398 -7.69 -24.19 9.53
C TRP A 398 -7.97 -25.68 9.77
N ASN A 399 -7.27 -26.54 9.01
CA ASN A 399 -7.50 -27.99 9.06
C ASN A 399 -6.24 -28.77 9.47
N ALA A 400 -5.08 -28.13 9.54
CA ALA A 400 -3.82 -28.77 9.89
C ALA A 400 -3.54 -28.68 11.39
N GLU A 401 -2.90 -29.71 11.95
CA GLU A 401 -2.36 -29.62 13.31
C GLU A 401 -1.23 -28.58 13.34
N PRO A 402 -1.14 -27.77 14.40
CA PRO A 402 -0.02 -26.84 14.55
C PRO A 402 1.32 -27.59 14.59
N GLN A 403 2.29 -27.14 13.78
CA GLN A 403 3.58 -27.80 13.64
C GLN A 403 4.69 -26.99 14.31
N PRO A 404 5.56 -27.59 15.15
CA PRO A 404 6.73 -26.90 15.66
C PRO A 404 7.71 -26.64 14.52
N VAL A 405 8.28 -25.43 14.47
CA VAL A 405 9.17 -25.06 13.34
C VAL A 405 10.63 -25.21 13.69
N PHE A 406 11.00 -24.85 14.91
CA PHE A 406 12.38 -24.92 15.39
C PHE A 406 12.48 -25.89 16.57
N GLU A 407 13.58 -26.62 16.64
CA GLU A 407 13.86 -27.50 17.78
C GLU A 407 13.93 -26.68 19.08
N ASN A 408 13.22 -27.14 20.12
CA ASN A 408 13.17 -26.51 21.45
C ASN A 408 12.67 -25.05 21.45
N SER A 409 11.81 -24.68 20.50
CA SER A 409 11.19 -23.36 20.41
C SER A 409 9.71 -23.38 20.77
N SER A 410 9.16 -22.24 21.18
CA SER A 410 7.73 -22.02 21.35
C SER A 410 7.02 -21.62 20.05
N TRP A 411 7.73 -21.50 18.93
CA TRP A 411 7.14 -21.10 17.65
C TRP A 411 6.49 -22.29 16.92
N ILE A 412 5.27 -22.07 16.48
CA ILE A 412 4.47 -23.03 15.72
C ILE A 412 3.94 -22.42 14.42
N GLU A 413 3.82 -23.24 13.37
CA GLU A 413 3.08 -22.93 12.15
C GLU A 413 1.68 -23.52 12.18
N ILE A 414 0.68 -22.70 11.83
CA ILE A 414 -0.68 -23.14 11.53
C ILE A 414 -0.93 -22.87 10.05
N HIS A 415 -1.11 -23.95 9.28
CA HIS A 415 -1.25 -23.89 7.83
C HIS A 415 -2.71 -23.78 7.39
N LEU A 416 -2.90 -23.22 6.20
CA LEU A 416 -4.21 -23.09 5.54
C LEU A 416 -5.22 -22.35 6.42
N CYS A 417 -4.74 -21.40 7.21
CA CYS A 417 -5.58 -20.47 7.94
C CYS A 417 -6.37 -19.62 6.96
N MET A 418 -7.66 -19.44 7.21
CA MET A 418 -8.54 -18.61 6.39
C MET A 418 -9.57 -17.91 7.26
N VAL A 419 -9.80 -16.62 6.99
CA VAL A 419 -10.88 -15.85 7.62
C VAL A 419 -12.21 -16.22 6.97
N ILE A 420 -13.17 -16.65 7.79
CA ILE A 420 -14.47 -17.18 7.32
C ILE A 420 -15.70 -16.43 7.85
N SER A 421 -15.54 -15.45 8.76
CA SER A 421 -16.65 -14.61 9.22
C SER A 421 -16.28 -13.12 9.37
N GLN A 422 -17.30 -12.25 9.38
CA GLN A 422 -17.20 -10.82 9.72
C GLN A 422 -17.62 -10.50 11.16
N ALA A 423 -18.23 -11.46 11.86
CA ALA A 423 -18.80 -11.26 13.19
C ALA A 423 -17.74 -11.25 14.31
N TRP A 424 -16.69 -10.47 14.11
CA TRP A 424 -15.58 -10.31 15.07
C TRP A 424 -15.95 -9.40 16.26
N GLU A 425 -17.05 -8.67 16.15
CA GLU A 425 -17.59 -7.84 17.21
C GLU A 425 -18.14 -8.73 18.34
N GLY A 426 -17.73 -8.46 19.58
CA GLY A 426 -18.14 -9.25 20.75
C GLY A 426 -17.33 -10.51 21.03
N VAL A 427 -16.37 -10.90 20.16
CA VAL A 427 -15.41 -11.97 20.46
C VAL A 427 -14.19 -11.39 21.16
N PHE A 428 -13.90 -11.86 22.36
CA PHE A 428 -12.79 -11.37 23.18
C PHE A 428 -11.69 -12.43 23.27
N ILE A 429 -10.47 -12.05 22.90
CA ILE A 429 -9.25 -12.85 23.07
C ILE A 429 -8.23 -12.03 23.85
N LYS A 430 -7.21 -12.68 24.42
CA LYS A 430 -6.21 -11.98 25.25
C LYS A 430 -5.30 -11.09 24.40
N ASN A 431 -4.79 -11.62 23.29
CA ASN A 431 -3.94 -10.88 22.37
C ASN A 431 -4.77 -10.06 21.37
N GLN A 432 -4.98 -8.79 21.71
CA GLN A 432 -5.75 -7.88 20.86
C GLN A 432 -5.04 -7.51 19.56
N GLU A 433 -3.70 -7.53 19.50
CA GLU A 433 -2.95 -7.29 18.26
C GLU A 433 -3.18 -8.41 17.23
N LEU A 434 -3.20 -9.66 17.68
CA LEU A 434 -3.58 -10.81 16.87
C LEU A 434 -5.00 -10.65 16.33
N LYS A 435 -5.95 -10.23 17.18
CA LYS A 435 -7.33 -9.99 16.77
C LYS A 435 -7.39 -8.95 15.65
N ASP A 436 -6.74 -7.80 15.85
CA ASP A 436 -6.79 -6.69 14.91
C ASP A 436 -6.05 -6.99 13.59
N ALA A 437 -4.99 -7.79 13.63
CA ALA A 437 -4.25 -8.22 12.44
C ALA A 437 -5.00 -9.27 11.60
N LEU A 438 -5.78 -10.15 12.23
CA LEU A 438 -6.56 -11.20 11.54
C LEU A 438 -7.98 -10.74 11.16
N GLN A 439 -8.51 -9.72 11.84
CA GLN A 439 -9.82 -9.18 11.52
C GLN A 439 -9.81 -8.61 10.09
N PRO A 440 -10.76 -9.03 9.23
CA PRO A 440 -10.76 -8.61 7.84
C PRO A 440 -11.00 -7.09 7.73
N SER A 441 -10.08 -6.42 7.03
CA SER A 441 -10.15 -5.00 6.68
C SER A 441 -11.11 -4.73 5.52
N VAL A 442 -11.42 -5.76 4.74
CA VAL A 442 -12.34 -5.70 3.61
C VAL A 442 -13.41 -6.76 3.76
N ARG A 443 -14.58 -6.49 3.18
CA ARG A 443 -15.74 -7.39 3.19
C ARG A 443 -15.93 -8.14 1.87
N LEU A 444 -15.20 -7.71 0.84
CA LEU A 444 -15.12 -8.32 -0.48
C LEU A 444 -13.65 -8.39 -0.89
N SER A 445 -13.26 -9.50 -1.50
CA SER A 445 -11.97 -9.64 -2.18
C SER A 445 -12.16 -10.34 -3.52
N ILE A 446 -11.22 -10.14 -4.44
CA ILE A 446 -11.19 -10.80 -5.74
C ILE A 446 -9.91 -11.62 -5.80
N SER A 447 -10.03 -12.89 -6.16
CA SER A 447 -8.90 -13.77 -6.45
C SER A 447 -8.94 -14.30 -7.88
N PHE A 448 -7.76 -14.66 -8.37
CA PHE A 448 -7.55 -15.31 -9.65
C PHE A 448 -6.90 -16.67 -9.42
N SER A 449 -7.38 -17.69 -10.11
CA SER A 449 -6.82 -19.03 -10.05
C SER A 449 -6.87 -19.73 -11.40
N GLY A 450 -5.98 -20.68 -11.61
CA GLY A 450 -5.86 -21.41 -12.89
C GLY A 450 -5.39 -20.54 -14.05
N GLY A 451 -5.60 -21.04 -15.27
CA GLY A 451 -5.03 -20.47 -16.50
C GLY A 451 -3.53 -20.75 -16.64
N LEU A 452 -2.92 -20.24 -17.71
CA LEU A 452 -1.46 -20.28 -17.90
C LEU A 452 -0.88 -18.90 -17.61
N ARG A 453 -0.19 -18.79 -16.47
CA ARG A 453 0.41 -17.54 -16.02
C ARG A 453 1.81 -17.35 -16.61
N VAL A 454 2.18 -16.10 -16.84
CA VAL A 454 3.53 -15.62 -17.13
C VAL A 454 4.02 -14.83 -15.91
N PRO A 455 4.68 -15.48 -14.93
CA PRO A 455 5.01 -14.85 -13.65
C PRO A 455 5.84 -13.56 -13.78
N GLN A 456 6.83 -13.56 -14.68
CA GLN A 456 7.70 -12.40 -14.94
C GLN A 456 6.92 -11.15 -15.38
N LEU A 457 5.77 -11.33 -16.03
CA LEU A 457 4.91 -10.24 -16.51
C LEU A 457 3.70 -9.99 -15.61
N GLY A 458 3.49 -10.83 -14.58
CA GLY A 458 2.28 -10.83 -13.77
C GLY A 458 1.00 -11.00 -14.61
N ALA A 459 1.07 -11.76 -15.69
CA ALA A 459 0.02 -11.83 -16.72
C ALA A 459 -0.44 -13.28 -17.00
N TRP A 460 -1.49 -13.44 -17.78
CA TRP A 460 -1.96 -14.74 -18.29
C TRP A 460 -1.90 -14.77 -19.81
N LEU A 461 -1.67 -15.94 -20.37
CA LEU A 461 -1.62 -16.13 -21.82
C LEU A 461 -3.02 -16.10 -22.43
N GLU A 462 -3.11 -15.52 -23.62
CA GLU A 462 -4.31 -15.55 -24.44
C GLU A 462 -4.78 -16.99 -24.68
N GLY A 463 -6.10 -17.21 -24.55
CA GLY A 463 -6.72 -18.54 -24.59
C GLY A 463 -6.65 -19.33 -23.28
N HIS A 464 -5.86 -18.88 -22.30
CA HIS A 464 -5.66 -19.55 -21.01
C HIS A 464 -5.78 -18.57 -19.83
N SER A 465 -6.84 -17.77 -19.84
CA SER A 465 -7.14 -16.78 -18.80
C SER A 465 -7.50 -17.41 -17.45
N PRO A 466 -7.36 -16.67 -16.33
CA PRO A 466 -7.71 -17.18 -15.02
C PRO A 466 -9.22 -17.28 -14.83
N GLN A 467 -9.62 -18.08 -13.85
CA GLN A 467 -10.93 -18.02 -13.22
C GLN A 467 -10.95 -16.86 -12.22
N VAL A 468 -12.10 -16.19 -12.11
CA VAL A 468 -12.33 -15.11 -11.16
C VAL A 468 -13.20 -15.63 -10.02
N THR A 469 -12.72 -15.51 -8.79
CA THR A 469 -13.55 -15.78 -7.59
C THR A 469 -13.72 -14.48 -6.82
N VAL A 470 -14.97 -14.11 -6.54
CA VAL A 470 -15.26 -13.01 -5.60
C VAL A 470 -15.55 -13.62 -4.25
N PHE A 471 -14.67 -13.42 -3.28
CA PHE A 471 -14.94 -13.82 -1.91
C PHE A 471 -15.70 -12.71 -1.19
N GLY A 472 -16.69 -13.12 -0.42
CA GLY A 472 -17.56 -12.20 0.27
C GLY A 472 -18.53 -12.94 1.18
N PHE A 473 -19.05 -12.21 2.15
CA PHE A 473 -19.98 -12.74 3.14
C PHE A 473 -21.44 -12.53 2.72
N HIS A 474 -21.68 -11.64 1.76
CA HIS A 474 -22.94 -11.57 1.04
C HIS A 474 -23.05 -12.76 0.08
N PRO A 475 -24.24 -13.37 -0.09
CA PRO A 475 -24.41 -14.52 -0.97
C PRO A 475 -24.21 -14.16 -2.45
N THR A 476 -24.44 -12.90 -2.81
CA THR A 476 -24.32 -12.39 -4.18
C THR A 476 -23.65 -11.01 -4.22
N VAL A 477 -23.05 -10.71 -5.37
CA VAL A 477 -22.34 -9.46 -5.69
C VAL A 477 -22.65 -9.04 -7.11
N ASP A 478 -22.51 -7.75 -7.41
CA ASP A 478 -22.47 -7.28 -8.79
C ASP A 478 -21.01 -7.33 -9.28
N LEU A 479 -20.76 -8.08 -10.35
CA LEU A 479 -19.45 -8.29 -10.93
C LEU A 479 -19.36 -7.61 -12.29
N GLN A 480 -18.33 -6.78 -12.47
CA GLN A 480 -18.03 -6.09 -13.70
C GLN A 480 -16.57 -6.34 -14.12
N VAL A 481 -16.36 -6.55 -15.42
CA VAL A 481 -15.01 -6.62 -16.02
C VAL A 481 -14.93 -5.60 -17.13
N THR A 482 -13.97 -4.69 -17.03
CA THR A 482 -13.78 -3.58 -17.96
C THR A 482 -12.39 -3.64 -18.57
N ARG A 483 -12.28 -3.47 -19.88
CA ARG A 483 -10.99 -3.32 -20.56
C ARG A 483 -10.50 -1.88 -20.41
N LEU A 484 -9.25 -1.70 -19.99
CA LEU A 484 -8.73 -0.37 -19.65
C LEU A 484 -8.39 0.51 -20.87
N SER A 485 -8.11 -0.07 -22.03
CA SER A 485 -7.69 0.67 -23.22
C SER A 485 -8.80 1.53 -23.82
N ASP A 486 -10.05 1.07 -23.73
CA ASP A 486 -11.23 1.69 -24.35
C ASP A 486 -12.40 1.85 -23.37
N ASP A 487 -12.20 1.54 -22.08
CA ASP A 487 -13.22 1.53 -21.02
C ASP A 487 -14.44 0.64 -21.38
N SER A 488 -14.26 -0.36 -22.24
CA SER A 488 -15.35 -1.25 -22.67
C SER A 488 -15.68 -2.28 -21.58
N LYS A 489 -16.96 -2.37 -21.23
CA LYS A 489 -17.47 -3.42 -20.34
C LYS A 489 -17.54 -4.75 -21.09
N ILE A 490 -16.70 -5.69 -20.69
CA ILE A 490 -16.62 -7.04 -21.25
C ILE A 490 -17.62 -7.98 -20.57
N LEU A 491 -17.80 -7.79 -19.26
CA LEU A 491 -18.73 -8.57 -18.45
C LEU A 491 -19.45 -7.64 -17.48
N GLU A 492 -20.76 -7.84 -17.34
CA GLU A 492 -21.58 -7.25 -16.29
C GLU A 492 -22.59 -8.31 -15.84
N LYS A 493 -22.41 -8.82 -14.63
CA LYS A 493 -23.30 -9.80 -14.00
C LYS A 493 -23.84 -9.24 -12.71
N LEU A 494 -25.15 -9.06 -12.65
CA LEU A 494 -25.86 -8.70 -11.43
C LEU A 494 -26.11 -9.94 -10.59
N GLN A 495 -26.01 -9.82 -9.27
CA GLN A 495 -26.30 -10.91 -8.33
C GLN A 495 -25.50 -12.21 -8.56
N GLN A 496 -24.24 -12.10 -8.99
CA GLN A 496 -23.33 -13.22 -9.12
C GLN A 496 -23.04 -13.84 -7.74
N SER A 497 -23.14 -15.17 -7.61
CA SER A 497 -22.81 -15.88 -6.37
C SER A 497 -21.35 -15.65 -5.95
N THR A 498 -21.15 -15.37 -4.67
CA THR A 498 -19.82 -15.25 -4.05
C THR A 498 -19.23 -16.63 -3.73
N ASN A 499 -17.91 -16.66 -3.54
CA ASN A 499 -17.13 -17.84 -3.12
C ASN A 499 -17.17 -19.01 -4.13
N ILE A 500 -17.56 -18.75 -5.38
CA ILE A 500 -17.60 -19.72 -6.48
C ILE A 500 -16.72 -19.20 -7.62
N PRO A 501 -15.81 -20.03 -8.19
CA PRO A 501 -15.03 -19.64 -9.36
C PRO A 501 -15.88 -19.40 -10.60
N ILE A 502 -15.56 -18.35 -11.34
CA ILE A 502 -16.27 -17.90 -12.54
C ILE A 502 -15.30 -17.87 -13.71
N LEU A 503 -15.65 -18.56 -14.80
CA LEU A 503 -14.95 -18.41 -16.07
C LEU A 503 -15.34 -17.07 -16.71
N VAL A 504 -14.33 -16.24 -16.95
CA VAL A 504 -14.47 -14.97 -17.66
C VAL A 504 -13.75 -15.10 -19.00
N ASN A 505 -14.46 -14.80 -20.08
CA ASN A 505 -13.86 -14.77 -21.42
C ASN A 505 -13.24 -13.38 -21.64
N PHE A 506 -11.91 -13.33 -21.70
CA PHE A 506 -11.16 -12.11 -22.04
C PHE A 506 -10.88 -12.10 -23.54
N PRO A 507 -11.54 -11.24 -24.34
CA PRO A 507 -11.62 -11.43 -25.78
C PRO A 507 -10.35 -11.04 -26.55
N SER A 508 -9.38 -10.40 -25.90
CA SER A 508 -8.11 -10.02 -26.53
C SER A 508 -7.01 -9.85 -25.48
N THR A 509 -5.78 -9.74 -25.93
CA THR A 509 -4.69 -9.18 -25.13
C THR A 509 -5.03 -7.78 -24.61
N GLY A 510 -4.51 -7.43 -23.42
CA GLY A 510 -4.68 -6.13 -22.80
C GLY A 510 -4.79 -6.19 -21.27
N ASP A 511 -4.94 -5.02 -20.66
CA ASP A 511 -5.21 -4.88 -19.23
C ASP A 511 -6.71 -4.73 -18.97
N TYR A 512 -7.18 -5.43 -17.95
CA TYR A 512 -8.57 -5.50 -17.53
C TYR A 512 -8.69 -5.18 -16.04
N LEU A 513 -9.77 -4.51 -15.67
CA LEU A 513 -10.18 -4.26 -14.29
C LEU A 513 -11.37 -5.14 -13.95
N VAL A 514 -11.21 -6.00 -12.96
CA VAL A 514 -12.29 -6.77 -12.36
C VAL A 514 -12.77 -6.01 -11.14
N LYS A 515 -14.06 -5.69 -11.08
CA LYS A 515 -14.70 -4.95 -10.00
C LYS A 515 -15.87 -5.74 -9.45
N ALA A 516 -15.92 -5.91 -8.14
CA ALA A 516 -17.05 -6.48 -7.43
C ALA A 516 -17.65 -5.43 -6.50
N THR A 517 -18.97 -5.30 -6.47
CA THR A 517 -19.69 -4.36 -5.58
C THR A 517 -20.85 -5.05 -4.88
N CYS A 518 -21.01 -4.79 -3.58
CA CYS A 518 -22.18 -5.22 -2.81
C CYS A 518 -22.31 -4.35 -1.55
N GLY A 519 -23.55 -3.99 -1.16
CA GLY A 519 -23.80 -3.31 0.11
C GLY A 519 -23.11 -1.95 0.29
N GLY A 520 -22.75 -1.26 -0.80
CA GLY A 520 -21.97 -0.01 -0.76
C GLY A 520 -20.45 -0.21 -0.64
N GLU A 521 -19.99 -1.45 -0.66
CA GLU A 521 -18.58 -1.82 -0.67
C GLU A 521 -18.16 -2.24 -2.08
N SER A 522 -16.86 -2.11 -2.33
CA SER A 522 -16.27 -2.52 -3.60
C SER A 522 -14.88 -3.12 -3.40
N SER A 523 -14.54 -4.06 -4.26
CA SER A 523 -13.20 -4.61 -4.42
C SER A 523 -12.83 -4.54 -5.90
N GLU A 524 -11.57 -4.22 -6.18
CA GLU A 524 -11.05 -4.02 -7.53
C GLU A 524 -9.72 -4.76 -7.66
N ARG A 525 -9.49 -5.44 -8.79
CA ARG A 525 -8.22 -6.13 -9.06
C ARG A 525 -7.93 -6.17 -10.57
N PHE A 526 -6.66 -6.03 -10.93
CA PHE A 526 -6.22 -6.04 -12.33
C PHE A 526 -5.95 -7.45 -12.84
N VAL A 527 -6.29 -7.71 -14.09
CA VAL A 527 -5.88 -8.90 -14.87
C VAL A 527 -5.20 -8.41 -16.15
N ARG A 528 -4.05 -8.99 -16.47
CA ARG A 528 -3.35 -8.72 -17.73
C ARG A 528 -3.35 -9.98 -18.59
N ILE A 529 -3.80 -9.85 -19.84
CA ILE A 529 -3.75 -10.91 -20.84
C ILE A 529 -2.70 -10.55 -21.89
N VAL A 530 -1.76 -11.46 -22.16
CA VAL A 530 -0.65 -11.27 -23.11
C VAL A 530 -0.67 -12.34 -24.20
N ASP A 531 -0.14 -11.97 -25.36
CA ASP A 531 0.02 -12.91 -26.47
C ASP A 531 1.17 -13.89 -26.20
N TRP A 532 1.15 -15.03 -26.89
CA TRP A 532 2.23 -16.03 -26.83
C TRP A 532 3.59 -15.47 -27.28
N SER A 533 3.60 -14.46 -28.17
CA SER A 533 4.83 -13.76 -28.58
C SER A 533 5.52 -12.98 -27.46
N CYS A 534 4.85 -12.73 -26.32
CA CYS A 534 5.48 -12.10 -25.16
C CYS A 534 6.37 -13.07 -24.37
N LEU A 535 6.33 -14.37 -24.66
CA LEU A 535 7.22 -15.34 -24.05
C LEU A 535 8.60 -15.28 -24.72
N SER A 536 9.60 -14.81 -23.99
CA SER A 536 11.00 -15.03 -24.36
C SER A 536 11.41 -16.42 -23.90
N ILE A 537 11.78 -17.28 -24.86
CA ILE A 537 12.51 -18.51 -24.53
C ILE A 537 13.95 -18.08 -24.30
N GLU A 538 14.43 -18.17 -23.06
CA GLU A 538 15.84 -17.94 -22.76
C GLU A 538 16.68 -18.96 -23.53
N GLU A 539 17.69 -18.46 -24.24
CA GLU A 539 18.69 -19.34 -24.83
C GLU A 539 19.49 -19.98 -23.68
N PRO A 540 19.61 -21.32 -23.65
CA PRO A 540 20.32 -21.97 -22.57
C PRO A 540 21.78 -21.53 -22.56
N SER A 541 22.26 -21.09 -21.39
CA SER A 541 23.65 -20.67 -21.19
C SER A 541 24.66 -21.76 -21.54
N SER A 542 24.26 -23.02 -21.38
CA SER A 542 24.99 -24.16 -21.92
C SER A 542 24.06 -25.33 -22.22
N ARG A 543 24.45 -26.15 -23.20
CA ARG A 543 23.78 -27.42 -23.51
C ARG A 543 24.76 -28.54 -23.20
N GLU A 544 24.36 -29.46 -22.34
CA GLU A 544 25.14 -30.63 -22.01
C GLU A 544 24.62 -31.82 -22.80
N LEU A 545 25.53 -32.61 -23.36
CA LEU A 545 25.21 -33.85 -24.07
C LEU A 545 25.97 -34.99 -23.41
N MET A 546 25.25 -35.89 -22.74
CA MET A 546 25.82 -37.06 -22.09
C MET A 546 25.40 -38.33 -22.85
N PRO A 547 26.31 -39.08 -23.47
CA PRO A 547 25.98 -40.30 -24.18
C PRO A 547 25.51 -41.41 -23.22
N ILE A 548 24.42 -42.09 -23.58
CA ILE A 548 23.96 -43.35 -22.97
C ILE A 548 24.03 -44.45 -24.02
N GLY A 549 25.08 -45.27 -23.92
CA GLY A 549 25.36 -46.34 -24.87
C GLY A 549 25.76 -45.82 -26.25
N SER A 550 25.66 -46.67 -27.27
CA SER A 550 26.15 -46.37 -28.63
C SER A 550 25.17 -45.61 -29.53
N ARG A 551 23.94 -45.33 -29.05
CA ARG A 551 22.86 -44.77 -29.89
C ARG A 551 22.03 -43.66 -29.26
N HIS A 552 22.21 -43.33 -27.98
CA HIS A 552 21.38 -42.34 -27.31
C HIS A 552 22.24 -41.32 -26.56
N ASN A 553 21.73 -40.10 -26.43
CA ASN A 553 22.31 -39.04 -25.61
C ASN A 553 21.21 -38.49 -24.69
N ILE A 554 21.55 -38.22 -23.44
CA ILE A 554 20.80 -37.27 -22.61
C ILE A 554 21.25 -35.87 -23.03
N CYS A 555 20.27 -35.01 -23.31
CA CYS A 555 20.51 -33.60 -23.56
C CYS A 555 20.04 -32.82 -22.32
N GLY A 556 20.98 -32.20 -21.61
CA GLY A 556 20.72 -31.21 -20.57
C GLY A 556 20.81 -29.80 -21.15
N SER A 557 20.07 -28.85 -20.59
CA SER A 557 20.21 -27.43 -20.89
C SER A 557 20.22 -26.67 -19.58
N VAL A 558 21.27 -25.88 -19.36
CA VAL A 558 21.36 -24.97 -18.22
C VAL A 558 20.72 -23.67 -18.65
N ILE A 559 19.55 -23.38 -18.08
CA ILE A 559 18.89 -22.09 -18.21
C ILE A 559 19.46 -21.23 -17.07
N GLN A 560 19.91 -20.01 -17.36
CA GLN A 560 20.62 -19.15 -16.38
C GLN A 560 19.72 -18.05 -15.86
#